data_AF-A0A7Y4W2H1-F1
#
_entry.id   AF-A0A7Y4W2H1-F1
#
_cell.length_a   1.000
_cell.length_b   1.000
_cell.length_c   1.000
_cell.angle_alpha   90.00
_cell.angle_beta   90.00
_cell.angle_gamma   90.00
#
_symmetry.space_group_name_H-M   'P 1'
#
loop_
_entity.id
_entity.type
_entity.pdbx_description
1 polymer ?
#
loop_
_entity_poly.entity_id
_entity_poly.type
_entity_poly.pdbx_seq_one_letter_code
_entity_poly.pdbx_strand_id
1 'polypeptide(L)'
;MAFRNIVCSEEKANWLTLGGEEKVLHKEVPGLINWLMGLTIDKIRNLLENPPASTKADNREAMLYNNAVAHWLVEHCEPDPEHHVLVGGCKEIRNGRSIEFENADRCLFPSYLEFCKEQNIRPMSQRRFTETLQDAARTLGKPVQKKRMPHNGRTCIKGVRLINEETTRLNYW
;
A
#
# COMPACT_ATOMS: atom_id res chain seq x y z
N MET A 1 -22.00 -0.41 11.60
CA MET A 1 -22.93 -1.31 10.86
C MET A 1 -22.39 -1.46 9.45
N ALA A 2 -22.09 -2.68 9.01
CA ALA A 2 -21.64 -2.96 7.65
C ALA A 2 -22.86 -3.05 6.72
N PHE A 3 -22.92 -2.22 5.68
CA PHE A 3 -23.92 -2.35 4.62
C PHE A 3 -23.52 -3.50 3.69
N ARG A 4 -23.91 -4.73 4.04
CA ARG A 4 -23.90 -5.89 3.13
C ARG A 4 -25.33 -6.16 2.65
N ASN A 5 -25.83 -5.29 1.77
CA ASN A 5 -27.08 -5.54 1.05
C ASN A 5 -26.75 -5.87 -0.40
N ILE A 6 -26.44 -7.13 -0.67
CA ILE A 6 -26.32 -7.61 -2.05
C ILE A 6 -27.74 -7.90 -2.52
N VAL A 7 -28.30 -6.98 -3.32
CA VAL A 7 -29.68 -7.09 -3.79
C VAL A 7 -29.79 -8.26 -4.77
N CYS A 8 -30.53 -9.29 -4.36
CA CYS A 8 -30.81 -10.49 -5.15
C CYS A 8 -31.64 -10.16 -6.40
N SER A 9 -31.55 -11.00 -7.44
CA SER A 9 -32.36 -10.91 -8.67
C SER A 9 -33.86 -10.85 -8.37
N GLU A 10 -34.31 -11.58 -7.34
CA GLU A 10 -35.70 -11.61 -6.88
C GLU A 10 -36.11 -10.31 -6.18
N GLU A 11 -35.22 -9.71 -5.40
CA GLU A 11 -35.44 -8.39 -4.77
C GLU A 11 -35.49 -7.28 -5.82
N LYS A 12 -34.68 -7.37 -6.89
CA LYS A 12 -34.77 -6.45 -8.03
C LYS A 12 -36.10 -6.56 -8.76
N ALA A 13 -36.60 -7.77 -8.97
CA ALA A 13 -37.90 -8.00 -9.61
C ALA A 13 -39.05 -7.42 -8.75
N ASN A 14 -39.02 -7.67 -7.44
CA ASN A 14 -39.98 -7.09 -6.50
C ASN A 14 -39.89 -5.55 -6.49
N TRP A 15 -38.69 -4.98 -6.53
CA TRP A 15 -38.47 -3.53 -6.60
C TRP A 15 -39.05 -2.90 -7.88
N LEU A 16 -38.91 -3.57 -9.02
CA LEU A 16 -39.54 -3.18 -10.28
C LEU A 16 -41.08 -3.21 -10.19
N THR A 17 -41.66 -4.24 -9.57
CA THR A 17 -43.13 -4.31 -9.39
C THR A 17 -43.70 -3.24 -8.46
N LEU A 18 -42.91 -2.76 -7.50
CA LEU A 18 -43.27 -1.66 -6.60
C LEU A 18 -43.22 -0.27 -7.25
N GLY A 19 -42.87 -0.20 -8.55
CA GLY A 19 -42.82 1.04 -9.32
C GLY A 19 -41.42 1.62 -9.50
N GLY A 20 -40.38 0.85 -9.17
CA GLY A 20 -38.99 1.20 -9.46
C GLY A 20 -38.49 2.48 -8.78
N GLU A 21 -37.57 3.16 -9.44
CA GLU A 21 -36.85 4.32 -8.91
C GLU A 21 -37.79 5.47 -8.52
N GLU A 22 -38.74 5.77 -9.39
CA GLU A 22 -39.57 6.97 -9.28
C GLU A 22 -40.57 6.90 -8.11
N LYS A 23 -41.07 5.71 -7.78
CA LYS A 23 -42.04 5.53 -6.67
C LYS A 23 -41.39 5.17 -5.34
N VAL A 24 -40.25 4.49 -5.36
CA VAL A 24 -39.60 3.96 -4.14
C VAL A 24 -38.43 4.85 -3.72
N LEU A 25 -37.52 5.21 -4.64
CA LEU A 25 -36.31 5.97 -4.29
C LEU A 25 -36.61 7.45 -4.02
N HIS A 26 -37.52 8.06 -4.80
CA HIS A 26 -37.89 9.47 -4.60
C HIS A 26 -38.48 9.76 -3.21
N LYS A 27 -39.14 8.77 -2.58
CA LYS A 27 -39.66 8.91 -1.21
C LYS A 27 -38.57 8.99 -0.15
N GLU A 28 -37.41 8.41 -0.43
CA GLU A 28 -36.26 8.40 0.49
C GLU A 28 -35.35 9.64 0.32
N VAL A 29 -35.49 10.38 -0.79
CA VAL A 29 -34.70 11.60 -1.07
C VAL A 29 -34.77 12.63 0.07
N PRO A 30 -35.94 12.97 0.64
CA PRO A 30 -36.00 13.86 1.80
C PRO A 30 -35.25 13.32 3.02
N GLY A 31 -35.28 12.01 3.24
CA GLY A 31 -34.54 11.35 4.32
C GLY A 31 -33.03 11.49 4.15
N LEU A 32 -32.54 11.27 2.92
CA LEU A 32 -31.13 11.49 2.57
C LEU A 32 -30.72 12.96 2.76
N ILE A 33 -31.53 13.91 2.28
CA ILE A 33 -31.25 15.34 2.43
C ILE A 33 -31.24 15.75 3.90
N ASN A 34 -32.21 15.29 4.70
CA ASN A 34 -32.22 15.56 6.14
C ASN A 34 -31.00 14.98 6.85
N TRP A 35 -30.56 13.78 6.45
CA TRP A 35 -29.32 13.20 6.95
C TRP A 35 -28.09 14.03 6.57
N LEU A 36 -28.03 14.52 5.32
CA LEU A 36 -26.97 15.42 4.84
C LEU A 36 -26.97 16.76 5.59
N MET A 37 -28.15 17.35 5.85
CA MET A 37 -28.26 18.60 6.62
C MET A 37 -27.88 18.40 8.10
N GLY A 38 -28.02 17.18 8.63
CA GLY A 38 -27.60 16.82 9.99
C GLY A 38 -26.12 16.44 10.12
N LEU A 39 -25.35 16.40 9.03
CA LEU A 39 -23.92 16.14 9.06
C LEU A 39 -23.15 17.39 9.48
N THR A 40 -22.65 17.39 10.71
CA THR A 40 -21.74 18.43 11.17
C THR A 40 -20.38 18.28 10.49
N ILE A 41 -19.65 19.40 10.38
CA ILE A 41 -18.28 19.42 9.84
C ILE A 41 -17.38 18.44 10.61
N ASP A 42 -17.54 18.34 11.93
CA ASP A 42 -16.75 17.41 12.76
C ASP A 42 -17.04 15.95 12.43
N LYS A 43 -18.30 15.61 12.12
CA LYS A 43 -18.68 14.26 11.71
C LYS A 43 -18.12 13.92 10.33
N ILE A 44 -18.12 14.87 9.40
CA ILE A 44 -17.48 14.72 8.09
C ILE A 44 -15.97 14.52 8.25
N ARG A 45 -15.30 15.37 9.04
CA ARG A 45 -13.86 15.27 9.32
C ARG A 45 -13.52 13.91 9.92
N ASN A 46 -14.28 13.45 10.92
CA ASN A 46 -14.07 12.15 11.54
C ASN A 46 -14.23 11.00 10.52
N LEU A 47 -15.23 11.04 9.63
CA LEU A 47 -15.40 10.02 8.60
C LEU A 47 -14.22 9.98 7.60
N LEU A 48 -13.63 11.14 7.29
CA LEU A 48 -12.46 11.23 6.39
C LEU A 48 -11.16 10.80 7.07
N GLU A 49 -10.95 11.20 8.32
CA GLU A 49 -9.74 10.87 9.10
C GLU A 49 -9.76 9.42 9.62
N ASN A 50 -10.95 8.89 9.92
CA ASN A 50 -11.15 7.56 10.47
C ASN A 50 -12.06 6.72 9.56
N PRO A 51 -11.61 6.38 8.34
CA PRO A 51 -12.38 5.53 7.45
C PRO A 51 -12.61 4.15 8.09
N PRO A 52 -13.73 3.48 7.75
CA PRO A 52 -14.01 2.13 8.23
C PRO A 52 -12.86 1.16 7.95
N ALA A 53 -12.70 0.15 8.81
CA ALA A 53 -11.62 -0.83 8.69
C ALA A 53 -11.63 -1.56 7.32
N SER A 54 -12.81 -1.84 6.75
CA SER A 54 -12.93 -2.42 5.40
C SER A 54 -12.35 -1.48 4.34
N THR A 55 -12.71 -0.20 4.37
CA THR A 55 -12.18 0.80 3.43
C THR A 55 -10.67 0.96 3.57
N LYS A 56 -10.13 0.88 4.79
CA LYS A 56 -8.68 0.88 5.03
C LYS A 56 -8.00 -0.33 4.40
N ALA A 57 -8.60 -1.52 4.51
CA ALA A 57 -8.09 -2.73 3.89
C ALA A 57 -8.13 -2.64 2.36
N ASP A 58 -9.25 -2.21 1.79
CA ASP A 58 -9.41 -2.05 0.34
C ASP A 58 -8.42 -1.01 -0.22
N ASN A 59 -8.25 0.12 0.46
CA ASN A 59 -7.27 1.14 0.07
C ASN A 59 -5.83 0.61 0.15
N ARG A 60 -5.52 -0.20 1.16
CA ARG A 60 -4.20 -0.83 1.30
C ARG A 60 -3.96 -1.82 0.16
N GLU A 61 -4.93 -2.68 -0.15
CA GLU A 61 -4.84 -3.64 -1.25
C GLU A 61 -4.66 -2.92 -2.59
N ALA A 62 -5.46 -1.89 -2.87
CA ALA A 62 -5.34 -1.08 -4.07
C ALA A 62 -3.98 -0.37 -4.16
N MET A 63 -3.41 0.09 -3.04
CA MET A 63 -2.08 0.68 -3.01
C MET A 63 -0.99 -0.35 -3.38
N LEU A 64 -1.04 -1.55 -2.79
CA LEU A 64 -0.06 -2.60 -3.07
C LEU A 64 -0.13 -3.03 -4.54
N TYR A 65 -1.33 -3.18 -5.09
CA TYR A 65 -1.53 -3.54 -6.48
C TYR A 65 -0.97 -2.47 -7.46
N ASN A 66 -1.19 -1.19 -7.16
CA ASN A 66 -0.79 -0.10 -8.06
C ASN A 66 0.67 0.36 -7.89
N ASN A 67 1.34 -0.03 -6.79
CA ASN A 67 2.68 0.42 -6.47
C ASN A 67 3.59 -0.76 -6.14
N ALA A 68 4.39 -1.18 -7.11
CA ALA A 68 5.36 -2.26 -6.96
C ALA A 68 6.37 -2.04 -5.82
N VAL A 69 6.73 -0.79 -5.51
CA VAL A 69 7.62 -0.49 -4.37
C VAL A 69 6.90 -0.72 -3.05
N ALA A 70 5.62 -0.36 -2.95
CA ALA A 70 4.82 -0.62 -1.76
C ALA A 70 4.62 -2.12 -1.54
N HIS A 71 4.34 -2.87 -2.62
CA HIS A 71 4.22 -4.33 -2.59
C HIS A 71 5.53 -4.98 -2.11
N TRP A 72 6.65 -4.65 -2.75
CA TRP A 72 7.96 -5.12 -2.35
C TRP A 72 8.29 -4.77 -0.89
N LEU A 73 8.01 -3.54 -0.45
CA LEU A 73 8.28 -3.08 0.91
C LEU A 73 7.52 -3.90 1.96
N VAL A 74 6.28 -4.31 1.68
CA VAL A 74 5.50 -5.13 2.60
C VAL A 74 5.98 -6.58 2.63
N GLU A 75 6.44 -7.12 1.50
CA GLU A 75 6.84 -8.53 1.41
C GLU A 75 8.29 -8.79 1.83
N HIS A 76 9.20 -7.86 1.54
CA HIS A 76 10.66 -8.08 1.65
C HIS A 76 11.32 -7.24 2.74
N CYS A 77 10.56 -6.40 3.43
CA CYS A 77 11.09 -5.58 4.51
C CYS A 77 10.28 -5.76 5.79
N GLU A 78 10.85 -5.27 6.89
CA GLU A 78 10.18 -5.10 8.18
C GLU A 78 10.53 -3.75 8.79
N PRO A 79 9.64 -3.13 9.61
CA PRO A 79 9.96 -1.88 10.28
C PRO A 79 10.99 -2.10 11.38
N ASP A 80 12.12 -1.41 11.29
CA ASP A 80 13.13 -1.37 12.35
C ASP A 80 13.58 0.08 12.52
N PRO A 81 13.07 0.79 13.55
CA PRO A 81 13.35 2.20 13.75
C PRO A 81 14.83 2.54 13.84
N GLU A 82 15.67 1.66 14.37
CA GLU A 82 17.09 1.93 14.62
C GLU A 82 18.02 1.41 13.53
N HIS A 83 17.55 0.48 12.72
CA HIS A 83 18.34 -0.08 11.64
C HIS A 83 18.49 0.87 10.46
N HIS A 84 19.65 0.76 9.79
CA HIS A 84 20.01 1.54 8.63
C HIS A 84 20.43 0.59 7.51
N VAL A 85 19.72 0.61 6.39
CA VAL A 85 20.06 -0.20 5.21
C VAL A 85 20.57 0.71 4.10
N LEU A 86 21.59 0.24 3.38
CA LEU A 86 22.06 0.93 2.19
C LEU A 86 21.02 0.84 1.07
N VAL A 87 20.83 1.92 0.32
CA VAL A 87 20.02 1.83 -0.91
C VAL A 87 20.74 0.92 -1.92
N GLY A 88 22.07 0.98 -1.98
CA GLY A 88 22.88 0.19 -2.92
C GLY A 88 22.82 0.73 -4.35
N GLY A 89 23.66 0.18 -5.23
CA GLY A 89 23.68 0.51 -6.65
C GLY A 89 23.23 -0.68 -7.49
N CYS A 90 22.93 -0.44 -8.76
CA CYS A 90 22.67 -1.52 -9.71
C CYS A 90 24.02 -2.08 -10.21
N LYS A 91 24.39 -3.27 -9.75
CA LYS A 91 25.51 -4.02 -10.31
C LYS A 91 25.05 -5.44 -10.60
N GLU A 92 24.94 -5.74 -11.89
CA GLU A 92 24.53 -7.05 -12.39
C GLU A 92 25.69 -8.03 -12.29
N ILE A 93 25.40 -9.22 -11.78
CA ILE A 93 26.27 -10.38 -11.78
C ILE A 93 25.66 -11.39 -12.75
N ARG A 94 26.47 -11.89 -13.68
CA ARG A 94 26.06 -13.00 -14.55
C ARG A 94 26.44 -14.32 -13.90
N ASN A 95 25.44 -15.09 -13.50
CA ASN A 95 25.60 -16.45 -12.99
C ASN A 95 25.14 -17.44 -14.07
N GLY A 96 26.01 -17.69 -15.05
CA GLY A 96 25.67 -18.50 -16.22
C GLY A 96 24.61 -17.82 -17.10
N ARG A 97 23.38 -18.37 -17.13
CA ARG A 97 22.25 -17.82 -17.90
C ARG A 97 21.37 -16.87 -17.09
N SER A 98 21.51 -16.82 -15.76
CA SER A 98 20.78 -15.87 -14.92
C SER A 98 21.57 -14.58 -14.71
N ILE A 99 20.82 -13.46 -14.64
CA ILE A 99 21.33 -12.16 -14.19
C ILE A 99 20.84 -11.97 -12.75
N GLU A 100 21.74 -11.83 -11.81
CA GLU A 100 21.48 -11.55 -10.39
C GLU A 100 22.03 -10.17 -10.03
N PHE A 101 21.62 -9.58 -8.91
CA PHE A 101 22.10 -8.28 -8.49
C PHE A 101 23.00 -8.39 -7.26
N GLU A 102 24.18 -7.77 -7.32
CA GLU A 102 25.14 -7.81 -6.22
C GLU A 102 24.56 -7.15 -4.95
N ASN A 103 24.68 -7.84 -3.81
CA ASN A 103 24.18 -7.40 -2.50
C ASN A 103 22.65 -7.27 -2.40
N ALA A 104 21.88 -8.05 -3.15
CA ALA A 104 20.42 -8.09 -2.99
C ALA A 104 19.97 -8.48 -1.58
N ASP A 105 20.78 -9.26 -0.85
CA ASP A 105 20.59 -9.63 0.56
C ASP A 105 20.85 -8.49 1.56
N ARG A 106 21.49 -7.38 1.13
CA ARG A 106 21.99 -6.33 2.03
C ARG A 106 21.59 -4.92 1.61
N CYS A 107 21.12 -4.72 0.39
CA CYS A 107 20.81 -3.42 -0.18
C CYS A 107 19.40 -3.37 -0.75
N LEU A 108 18.69 -2.27 -0.46
CA LEU A 108 17.27 -2.12 -0.80
C LEU A 108 17.01 -2.15 -2.32
N PHE A 109 17.80 -1.41 -3.10
CA PHE A 109 17.54 -1.28 -4.53
C PHE A 109 17.85 -2.58 -5.31
N PRO A 110 18.99 -3.25 -5.09
CA PRO A 110 19.22 -4.59 -5.64
C PRO A 110 18.12 -5.61 -5.29
N SER A 111 17.67 -5.67 -4.04
CA SER A 111 16.55 -6.53 -3.63
C SER A 111 15.26 -6.20 -4.41
N TYR A 112 14.94 -4.92 -4.57
CA TYR A 112 13.79 -4.49 -5.38
C TYR A 112 13.92 -4.86 -6.86
N LEU A 113 15.13 -4.82 -7.43
CA LEU A 113 15.37 -5.23 -8.81
C LEU A 113 15.14 -6.73 -9.01
N GLU A 114 15.53 -7.57 -8.04
CA GLU A 114 15.22 -9.01 -8.04
C GLU A 114 13.72 -9.24 -7.99
N PHE A 115 13.02 -8.57 -7.07
CA PHE A 115 11.55 -8.64 -7.01
C PHE A 115 10.88 -8.23 -8.32
N CYS A 116 11.32 -7.13 -8.94
CA CYS A 116 10.79 -6.72 -10.25
C CYS A 116 11.02 -7.78 -11.32
N LYS A 117 12.18 -8.45 -11.30
CA LYS A 117 12.49 -9.53 -12.24
C LYS A 117 11.61 -10.76 -12.00
N GLU A 118 11.39 -11.16 -10.75
CA GLU A 118 10.53 -12.28 -10.37
C GLU A 118 9.07 -12.05 -10.75
N GLN A 119 8.57 -10.83 -10.53
CA GLN A 119 7.20 -10.43 -10.86
C GLN A 119 7.02 -10.03 -12.33
N ASN A 120 8.09 -10.05 -13.14
CA ASN A 120 8.12 -9.58 -14.52
C ASN A 120 7.59 -8.13 -14.69
N ILE A 121 7.95 -7.26 -13.74
CA ILE A 121 7.60 -5.83 -13.70
C ILE A 121 8.80 -5.00 -14.16
N ARG A 122 8.54 -3.92 -14.90
CA ARG A 122 9.59 -2.99 -15.30
C ARG A 122 10.11 -2.20 -14.09
N PRO A 123 11.42 -2.27 -13.75
CA PRO A 123 11.96 -1.54 -12.61
C PRO A 123 12.04 -0.04 -12.89
N MET A 124 11.88 0.76 -11.83
CA MET A 124 12.11 2.20 -11.87
C MET A 124 13.57 2.57 -11.56
N SER A 125 13.94 3.82 -11.81
CA SER A 125 15.28 4.32 -11.47
C SER A 125 15.49 4.37 -9.95
N GLN A 126 16.73 4.21 -9.49
CA GLN A 126 17.07 4.24 -8.07
C GLN A 126 16.56 5.49 -7.33
N ARG A 127 16.61 6.64 -8.00
CA ARG A 127 16.10 7.90 -7.45
C ARG A 127 14.59 7.82 -7.21
N ARG A 128 13.83 7.40 -8.24
CA ARG A 128 12.37 7.25 -8.13
C ARG A 128 11.99 6.21 -7.10
N PHE A 129 12.69 5.08 -7.09
CA PHE A 129 12.54 4.05 -6.06
C PHE A 129 12.66 4.64 -4.65
N THR A 130 13.71 5.43 -4.40
CA THR A 130 13.93 6.02 -3.07
C THR A 130 12.81 6.99 -2.67
N GLU A 131 12.36 7.84 -3.62
CA GLU A 131 11.26 8.78 -3.40
C GLU A 131 9.95 8.02 -3.10
N THR A 132 9.59 7.06 -3.96
CA THR A 132 8.39 6.23 -3.82
C THR A 132 8.42 5.37 -2.56
N LEU A 133 9.59 4.88 -2.13
CA LEU A 133 9.75 4.13 -0.89
C LEU A 133 9.43 4.98 0.34
N GLN A 134 9.91 6.23 0.39
CA GLN A 134 9.62 7.14 1.49
C GLN A 134 8.12 7.47 1.58
N ASP A 135 7.48 7.69 0.43
CA ASP A 135 6.05 7.96 0.35
C ASP A 135 5.23 6.73 0.73
N ALA A 136 5.57 5.55 0.21
CA ALA A 136 4.88 4.30 0.53
C ALA A 136 4.98 3.97 2.04
N ALA A 137 6.18 4.11 2.61
CA ALA A 137 6.40 3.87 4.04
C ALA A 137 5.60 4.85 4.92
N ARG A 138 5.48 6.12 4.50
CA ARG A 138 4.64 7.11 5.19
C ARG A 138 3.16 6.72 5.13
N THR A 139 2.66 6.32 3.97
CA THR A 139 1.25 5.90 3.79
C THR A 139 0.92 4.66 4.61
N LEU A 140 1.87 3.74 4.77
CA LEU A 140 1.74 2.56 5.64
C LEU A 140 1.90 2.88 7.15
N GLY A 141 2.13 4.14 7.51
CA GLY A 141 2.29 4.58 8.91
C GLY A 141 3.63 4.23 9.54
N LYS A 142 4.64 3.86 8.74
CA LYS A 142 6.01 3.51 9.18
C LYS A 142 7.03 4.42 8.48
N PRO A 143 7.12 5.71 8.84
CA PRO A 143 7.95 6.66 8.11
C PRO A 143 9.44 6.31 8.20
N VAL A 144 10.10 6.35 7.05
CA VAL A 144 11.55 6.10 6.92
C VAL A 144 12.32 7.38 6.59
N GLN A 145 13.58 7.44 7.00
CA GLN A 145 14.43 8.61 6.80
C GLN A 145 15.60 8.32 5.86
N LYS A 146 15.69 9.09 4.78
CA LYS A 146 16.88 9.09 3.92
C LYS A 146 18.03 9.83 4.59
N LYS A 147 19.16 9.16 4.74
CA LYS A 147 20.40 9.71 5.28
C LYS A 147 21.56 9.49 4.31
N ARG A 148 22.63 10.27 4.47
CA ARG A 148 23.91 10.03 3.82
C ARG A 148 24.90 9.56 4.87
N MET A 149 25.62 8.48 4.58
CA MET A 149 26.65 7.96 5.45
C MET A 149 27.84 8.94 5.52
N PRO A 150 28.34 9.30 6.72
CA PRO A 150 29.43 10.27 6.87
C PRO A 150 30.74 9.82 6.19
N HIS A 151 31.05 8.53 6.27
CA HIS A 151 32.34 8.00 5.81
C HIS A 151 32.45 7.89 4.28
N ASN A 152 31.39 7.49 3.58
CA ASN A 152 31.47 7.13 2.15
C ASN A 152 30.47 7.88 1.25
N GLY A 153 29.67 8.79 1.83
CA GLY A 153 28.67 9.58 1.10
C GLY A 153 27.50 8.79 0.49
N ARG A 154 27.45 7.46 0.72
CA ARG A 154 26.41 6.57 0.19
C ARG A 154 25.08 6.86 0.87
N THR A 155 24.00 6.69 0.12
CA THR A 155 22.63 6.87 0.63
C THR A 155 22.19 5.63 1.40
N CYS A 156 21.67 5.86 2.61
CA CYS A 156 21.03 4.85 3.44
C CYS A 156 19.61 5.30 3.82
N ILE A 157 18.78 4.32 4.20
CA ILE A 157 17.43 4.53 4.72
C ILE A 157 17.43 4.01 6.16
N LYS A 158 17.03 4.87 7.11
CA LYS A 158 16.76 4.51 8.51
C LYS A 158 15.28 4.19 8.68
N GLY A 159 14.95 3.16 9.46
CA GLY A 159 13.57 2.83 9.83
C GLY A 159 13.02 1.56 9.19
N VAL A 160 13.84 0.83 8.44
CA VAL A 160 13.45 -0.39 7.71
C VAL A 160 14.63 -1.35 7.69
N ARG A 161 14.33 -2.66 7.67
CA ARG A 161 15.30 -3.75 7.51
C ARG A 161 14.80 -4.70 6.42
N LEU A 162 15.71 -5.32 5.67
CA LEU A 162 15.36 -6.40 4.74
C LEU A 162 15.09 -7.69 5.52
N ILE A 163 14.06 -8.42 5.11
CA ILE A 163 13.77 -9.74 5.65
C ILE A 163 14.74 -10.73 4.99
N ASN A 164 15.67 -11.28 5.76
CA ASN A 164 16.52 -12.39 5.32
C ASN A 164 15.88 -13.72 5.74
N GLU A 165 16.13 -14.79 4.98
CA GLU A 165 15.57 -16.15 5.21
C GLU A 165 15.82 -16.72 6.62
N GLU A 166 16.80 -16.20 7.36
CA GLU A 166 17.08 -16.62 8.75
C GLU A 166 16.10 -16.07 9.79
N THR A 167 15.37 -15.00 9.50
CA THR A 167 14.38 -14.43 10.43
C THR A 167 13.03 -15.11 10.23
N THR A 168 12.79 -16.15 11.02
CA THR A 168 11.53 -16.90 11.08
C THR A 168 10.32 -15.94 11.10
N ARG A 169 9.40 -16.14 10.16
CA ARG A 169 8.14 -15.41 9.98
C ARG A 169 7.27 -15.44 11.24
N LEU A 170 7.48 -14.48 12.14
CA LEU A 170 6.53 -14.13 13.19
C LEU A 170 6.57 -12.62 13.39
N ASN A 171 5.78 -11.88 12.63
CA ASN A 171 4.70 -11.03 13.16
C ASN A 171 4.18 -10.05 12.11
N TYR A 172 2.86 -9.85 12.21
CA TYR A 172 1.98 -9.09 11.34
C TYR A 172 2.44 -7.66 11.03
N TRP A 173 2.44 -7.35 9.73
CA TRP A 173 2.31 -6.00 9.18
C TRP A 173 0.86 -5.50 9.30
#